data_AF-K2DL54-F1
#
_entry.id   AF-K2DL54-F1
#
_cell.length_a   1.000
_cell.length_b   1.000
_cell.length_c   1.000
_cell.angle_alpha   90.00
_cell.angle_beta   90.00
_cell.angle_gamma   90.00
#
_symmetry.space_group_name_H-M   'P 1'
#
loop_
_entity.id
_entity.type
_entity.pdbx_description
1 polymer ?
#
loop_
_entity_poly.entity_id
_entity_poly.type
_entity_poly.pdbx_seq_one_letter_code
_entity_poly.pdbx_strand_id
1 'polypeptide(L)'
;MLNLLEKELQQTYQEIIAIKKDVGDAMNLFREAQIRTTDSKGGTVSNYQYFIYPFKGFTLANQGIHNTLAKYLAEMIPKDTEVILSIESDGIGIATLVAAQLRLPLIIAKTFHYDVECVTFSQQTGYYERTMYMSKALKNKKIAIVDCMASTGGTIVNMVKAVESINQETKITGIYCVNDKSNYRQKSDTFEKYDYAYLFDTYIENDKVLCSMSSRFKDVFWADVNHRFYNITERLAEDVSNKSRHGYGVGATLVNSETFEISAWGYRRGHVHAEQDALSMLKNNTPDWEEHEYMLYCTMEPCTYRNGKYTPCSHLISDMPQLKWVIIGQKDVADNRICGNGIQYLVENGKNIRLMATNEKFYANQNIFQETKIENEEMMLEPGLSFA
;
A
#
# COMPACT_ATOMS: atom_id res chain seq x y z
N MET A 1 2.46 -30.77 12.49
CA MET A 1 3.10 -29.45 12.36
C MET A 1 3.09 -28.99 10.91
N LEU A 2 3.67 -29.74 9.97
CA LEU A 2 3.66 -29.38 8.54
C LEU A 2 2.23 -29.14 7.97
N ASN A 3 1.28 -30.04 8.22
CA ASN A 3 -0.12 -29.85 7.78
C ASN A 3 -0.81 -28.62 8.39
N LEU A 4 -0.35 -28.12 9.54
CA LEU A 4 -0.89 -26.89 10.14
C LEU A 4 -0.31 -25.67 9.40
N LEU A 5 0.99 -25.71 9.12
CA LEU A 5 1.69 -24.67 8.37
C LEU A 5 1.18 -24.54 6.93
N GLU A 6 0.86 -25.65 6.26
CA GLU A 6 0.22 -25.65 4.94
C GLU A 6 -1.15 -24.95 4.97
N LYS A 7 -1.92 -25.11 6.06
CA LYS A 7 -3.18 -24.39 6.24
C LYS A 7 -2.94 -22.89 6.47
N GLU A 8 -1.94 -22.52 7.27
CA GLU A 8 -1.57 -21.12 7.49
C GLU A 8 -1.08 -20.44 6.20
N LEU A 9 -0.28 -21.15 5.39
CA LEU A 9 0.14 -20.72 4.05
C LEU A 9 -1.07 -20.44 3.16
N GLN A 10 -1.99 -21.40 3.08
CA GLN A 10 -3.20 -21.26 2.26
C GLN A 10 -4.07 -20.10 2.76
N GLN A 11 -4.26 -19.96 4.07
CA GLN A 11 -5.05 -18.85 4.63
C GLN A 11 -4.42 -17.49 4.31
N THR A 12 -3.10 -17.36 4.52
CA THR A 12 -2.35 -16.13 4.21
C THR A 12 -2.51 -15.72 2.75
N TYR A 13 -2.39 -16.70 1.85
CA TYR A 13 -2.62 -16.52 0.43
C TYR A 13 -4.04 -16.02 0.12
N GLN A 14 -5.08 -16.64 0.69
CA GLN A 14 -6.47 -16.24 0.46
C GLN A 14 -6.74 -14.80 0.94
N GLU A 15 -6.19 -14.40 2.08
CA GLU A 15 -6.32 -13.03 2.59
C GLU A 15 -5.66 -12.01 1.65
N ILE A 16 -4.45 -12.30 1.16
CA ILE A 16 -3.71 -11.42 0.24
C ILE A 16 -4.43 -11.31 -1.12
N ILE A 17 -4.94 -12.42 -1.66
CA ILE A 17 -5.74 -12.37 -2.90
C ILE A 17 -7.00 -11.54 -2.73
N ALA A 18 -7.71 -11.69 -1.60
CA ALA A 18 -8.91 -10.90 -1.35
C ALA A 18 -8.59 -9.39 -1.36
N ILE A 19 -7.50 -9.00 -0.70
CA ILE A 19 -7.01 -7.62 -0.71
C ILE A 19 -6.66 -7.16 -2.13
N LYS A 20 -5.86 -7.95 -2.87
CA LYS A 20 -5.48 -7.62 -4.25
C LYS A 20 -6.73 -7.43 -5.13
N LYS A 21 -7.70 -8.33 -5.00
CA LYS A 21 -8.97 -8.27 -5.73
C LYS A 21 -9.76 -7.02 -5.39
N ASP A 22 -9.91 -6.70 -4.10
CA ASP A 22 -10.63 -5.49 -3.67
C ASP A 22 -9.98 -4.21 -4.20
N VAL A 23 -8.65 -4.13 -4.24
CA VAL A 23 -7.93 -2.98 -4.83
C VAL A 23 -8.18 -2.90 -6.34
N GLY A 24 -8.07 -4.02 -7.06
CA GLY A 24 -8.33 -4.07 -8.51
C GLY A 24 -9.77 -3.69 -8.85
N ASP A 25 -10.75 -4.26 -8.13
CA ASP A 25 -12.17 -3.95 -8.30
C ASP A 25 -12.44 -2.45 -8.02
N ALA A 26 -11.83 -1.88 -6.98
CA ALA A 26 -11.96 -0.45 -6.70
C ALA A 26 -11.44 0.42 -7.86
N MET A 27 -10.29 0.06 -8.44
CA MET A 27 -9.72 0.77 -9.59
C MET A 27 -10.62 0.64 -10.83
N ASN A 28 -11.18 -0.54 -11.09
CA ASN A 28 -12.11 -0.78 -12.19
C ASN A 28 -13.41 0.02 -12.02
N LEU A 29 -13.95 0.11 -10.80
CA LEU A 29 -15.10 0.96 -10.48
C LEU A 29 -14.85 2.45 -10.82
N PHE A 30 -13.63 2.97 -10.60
CA PHE A 30 -13.27 4.31 -11.04
C PHE A 30 -13.21 4.42 -12.57
N ARG A 31 -12.58 3.46 -13.25
CA ARG A 31 -12.42 3.45 -14.71
C ARG A 31 -13.76 3.40 -15.46
N GLU A 32 -14.73 2.71 -14.88
CA GLU A 32 -16.10 2.58 -15.41
C GLU A 32 -17.04 3.72 -14.99
N ALA A 33 -16.57 4.64 -14.14
CA ALA A 33 -17.41 5.70 -13.60
C ALA A 33 -17.93 6.64 -14.69
N GLN A 34 -19.23 6.93 -14.64
CA GLN A 34 -19.86 7.83 -15.60
C GLN A 34 -19.30 9.26 -15.48
N ILE A 35 -18.77 9.78 -16.59
CA ILE A 35 -18.32 11.18 -16.70
C ILE A 35 -19.50 12.09 -17.00
N ARG A 36 -19.49 13.27 -16.39
CA ARG A 36 -20.46 14.34 -16.55
C ARG A 36 -19.71 15.66 -16.69
N THR A 37 -20.29 16.54 -17.50
CA THR A 37 -19.85 17.93 -17.61
C THR A 37 -20.98 18.81 -17.10
N THR A 38 -20.64 19.82 -16.32
CA THR A 38 -21.59 20.82 -15.87
C THR A 38 -21.10 22.20 -16.24
N ASP A 39 -22.02 23.02 -16.74
CA ASP A 39 -21.83 24.46 -16.80
C ASP A 39 -21.70 24.97 -15.35
N SER A 40 -20.77 25.89 -15.09
CA SER A 40 -20.50 26.36 -13.72
C SER A 40 -21.77 26.93 -13.09
N LYS A 41 -22.25 26.31 -12.01
CA LYS A 41 -23.32 26.83 -11.15
C LYS A 41 -22.74 27.36 -9.83
N GLY A 42 -21.78 28.28 -9.94
CA GLY A 42 -21.09 28.88 -8.79
C GLY A 42 -19.82 28.15 -8.35
N GLY A 43 -19.28 27.27 -9.21
CA GLY A 43 -17.99 26.61 -8.98
C GLY A 43 -16.80 27.39 -9.53
N THR A 44 -15.59 27.01 -9.13
CA THR A 44 -14.34 27.70 -9.50
C THR A 44 -13.84 27.40 -10.92
N VAL A 45 -14.47 26.45 -11.63
CA VAL A 45 -14.03 25.96 -12.94
C VAL A 45 -15.18 26.00 -13.95
N SER A 46 -14.96 26.62 -15.12
CA SER A 46 -15.89 26.56 -16.25
C SER A 46 -15.79 25.20 -16.95
N ASN A 47 -16.91 24.64 -17.41
CA ASN A 47 -16.99 23.31 -18.03
C ASN A 47 -16.35 22.21 -17.16
N TYR A 48 -16.71 22.18 -15.88
CA TYR A 48 -16.16 21.22 -14.93
C TYR A 48 -16.57 19.79 -15.30
N GLN A 49 -15.58 18.96 -15.63
CA GLN A 49 -15.74 17.53 -15.85
C GLN A 49 -15.50 16.77 -14.53
N TYR A 50 -16.46 15.93 -14.18
CA TYR A 50 -16.36 15.04 -13.03
C TYR A 50 -16.87 13.66 -13.41
N PHE A 51 -16.45 12.67 -12.64
CA PHE A 51 -17.07 11.35 -12.67
C PHE A 51 -17.97 11.19 -11.45
N ILE A 52 -19.02 10.39 -11.57
CA ILE A 52 -19.84 9.99 -10.43
C ILE A 52 -18.96 9.13 -9.53
N TYR A 53 -18.67 9.60 -8.30
CA TYR A 53 -17.86 8.85 -7.34
C TYR A 53 -18.44 7.44 -7.15
N PRO A 54 -17.66 6.36 -7.39
CA PRO A 54 -18.23 5.01 -7.44
C PRO A 54 -18.85 4.55 -6.12
N PHE A 55 -18.32 5.05 -5.00
CA PHE A 55 -18.77 4.68 -3.65
C PHE A 55 -19.86 5.61 -3.09
N LYS A 56 -20.54 6.37 -3.98
CA LYS A 56 -21.64 7.28 -3.63
C LYS A 56 -22.97 6.59 -3.32
N GLY A 57 -23.06 5.28 -3.56
CA GLY A 57 -24.30 4.49 -3.38
C GLY A 57 -25.13 4.31 -4.65
N PHE A 58 -24.59 4.68 -5.83
CA PHE A 58 -25.23 4.43 -7.13
C PHE A 58 -24.68 3.17 -7.83
N THR A 59 -23.55 2.65 -7.37
CA THR A 59 -22.91 1.44 -7.90
C THR A 59 -22.82 0.39 -6.79
N LEU A 60 -22.97 -0.89 -7.15
CA LEU A 60 -22.80 -2.00 -6.22
C LEU A 60 -21.31 -2.23 -5.95
N ALA A 61 -20.77 -1.58 -4.93
CA ALA A 61 -19.46 -1.91 -4.37
C ALA A 61 -19.63 -2.93 -3.25
N ASN A 62 -18.84 -4.01 -3.25
CA ASN A 62 -18.88 -4.99 -2.17
C ASN A 62 -18.32 -4.38 -0.86
N GLN A 63 -18.64 -5.00 0.28
CA GLN A 63 -18.10 -4.54 1.57
C GLN A 63 -16.59 -4.74 1.69
N GLY A 64 -16.01 -5.73 0.98
CA GLY A 64 -14.57 -5.99 0.94
C GLY A 64 -13.77 -4.77 0.51
N ILE A 65 -14.15 -4.17 -0.62
CA ILE A 65 -13.57 -2.93 -1.15
C ILE A 65 -13.58 -1.85 -0.08
N HIS A 66 -14.75 -1.54 0.50
CA HIS A 66 -14.86 -0.51 1.54
C HIS A 66 -13.95 -0.77 2.74
N ASN A 67 -13.86 -2.01 3.20
CA ASN A 67 -12.99 -2.40 4.32
C ASN A 67 -11.50 -2.26 3.96
N THR A 68 -11.13 -2.67 2.74
CA THR A 68 -9.76 -2.57 2.21
C THR A 68 -9.33 -1.11 2.06
N LEU A 69 -10.19 -0.25 1.49
CA LEU A 69 -9.92 1.19 1.40
C LEU A 69 -9.78 1.83 2.80
N ALA A 70 -10.67 1.50 3.72
CA ALA A 70 -10.63 2.04 5.08
C ALA A 70 -9.38 1.58 5.84
N LYS A 71 -8.99 0.31 5.70
CA LYS A 71 -7.76 -0.25 6.29
C LYS A 71 -6.55 0.56 5.85
N TYR A 72 -6.35 0.77 4.55
CA TYR A 72 -5.16 1.45 4.07
C TYR A 72 -5.15 2.96 4.33
N LEU A 73 -6.33 3.61 4.37
CA LEU A 73 -6.42 4.98 4.88
C LEU A 73 -6.02 5.05 6.37
N ALA A 74 -6.49 4.11 7.18
CA ALA A 74 -6.15 4.04 8.60
C ALA A 74 -4.64 3.85 8.83
N GLU A 75 -3.96 3.01 8.04
CA GLU A 75 -2.50 2.80 8.10
C GLU A 75 -1.70 4.08 7.81
N MET A 76 -2.25 5.02 7.05
CA MET A 76 -1.60 6.29 6.73
C MET A 76 -1.81 7.38 7.79
N ILE A 77 -2.74 7.18 8.74
CA ILE A 77 -3.09 8.16 9.77
C ILE A 77 -2.13 8.05 10.97
N PRO A 78 -1.53 9.16 11.44
CA PRO A 78 -0.67 9.18 12.61
C PRO A 78 -1.35 8.61 13.86
N LYS A 79 -0.61 7.76 14.58
CA LYS A 79 -1.09 7.05 15.79
C LYS A 79 -1.51 7.98 16.94
N ASP A 80 -1.06 9.23 16.93
CA ASP A 80 -1.42 10.23 17.93
C ASP A 80 -2.67 11.05 17.57
N THR A 81 -3.34 10.71 16.46
CA THR A 81 -4.66 11.27 16.10
C THR A 81 -5.71 10.85 17.13
N GLU A 82 -6.57 11.79 17.54
CA GLU A 82 -7.60 11.57 18.55
C GLU A 82 -9.02 11.52 17.97
N VAL A 83 -9.28 12.16 16.83
CA VAL A 83 -10.62 12.27 16.24
C VAL A 83 -10.54 12.27 14.71
N ILE A 84 -11.49 11.60 14.06
CA ILE A 84 -11.72 11.70 12.62
C ILE A 84 -12.75 12.80 12.34
N LEU A 85 -12.45 13.69 11.39
CA LEU A 85 -13.36 14.71 10.89
C LEU A 85 -13.72 14.44 9.43
N SER A 86 -15.02 14.51 9.12
CA SER A 86 -15.53 14.48 7.74
C SER A 86 -16.77 15.36 7.61
N ILE A 87 -17.42 15.31 6.45
CA ILE A 87 -18.62 16.08 6.12
C ILE A 87 -19.80 15.17 5.76
N GLU A 88 -21.02 15.69 5.90
CA GLU A 88 -22.26 15.03 5.50
C GLU A 88 -22.44 15.06 3.96
N SER A 89 -21.57 14.34 3.27
CA SER A 89 -21.66 14.01 1.83
C SER A 89 -20.98 12.67 1.54
N ASP A 90 -20.38 12.53 0.36
CA ASP A 90 -19.81 11.28 -0.14
C ASP A 90 -18.70 10.69 0.78
N GLY A 91 -17.99 11.51 1.56
CA GLY A 91 -16.95 11.06 2.49
C GLY A 91 -17.43 10.38 3.77
N ILE A 92 -18.70 10.51 4.16
CA ILE A 92 -19.19 10.02 5.46
C ILE A 92 -19.03 8.50 5.63
N GLY A 93 -19.22 7.73 4.55
CA GLY A 93 -19.14 6.28 4.57
C GLY A 93 -17.72 5.79 4.87
N ILE A 94 -16.73 6.28 4.11
CA ILE A 94 -15.34 5.90 4.32
C ILE A 94 -14.79 6.41 5.66
N ALA A 95 -15.14 7.64 6.05
CA ALA A 95 -14.72 8.20 7.32
C ALA A 95 -15.25 7.39 8.52
N THR A 96 -16.46 6.86 8.43
CA THR A 96 -17.04 5.97 9.45
C THR A 96 -16.24 4.68 9.60
N LEU A 97 -15.85 4.05 8.49
CA LEU A 97 -15.07 2.81 8.51
C LEU A 97 -13.64 3.04 9.00
N VAL A 98 -13.02 4.16 8.62
CA VAL A 98 -11.68 4.55 9.11
C VAL A 98 -11.71 4.81 10.61
N ALA A 99 -12.71 5.56 11.11
CA ALA A 99 -12.89 5.79 12.54
C ALA A 99 -13.09 4.48 13.31
N ALA A 100 -13.87 3.54 12.76
CA ALA A 100 -14.06 2.22 13.35
C ALA A 100 -12.76 1.40 13.41
N GLN A 101 -11.96 1.40 12.34
CA GLN A 101 -10.66 0.72 12.31
C GLN A 101 -9.69 1.26 13.36
N LEU A 102 -9.62 2.59 13.49
CA LEU A 102 -8.75 3.26 14.46
C LEU A 102 -9.33 3.30 15.88
N ARG A 103 -10.60 2.90 16.06
CA ARG A 103 -11.36 3.03 17.31
C ARG A 103 -11.39 4.48 17.84
N LEU A 104 -11.51 5.44 16.92
CA LEU A 104 -11.55 6.86 17.24
C LEU A 104 -12.97 7.43 17.14
N PRO A 105 -13.30 8.48 17.91
CA PRO A 105 -14.49 9.29 17.68
C PRO A 105 -14.54 9.86 16.26
N LEU A 106 -15.76 10.04 15.74
CA LEU A 106 -16.03 10.65 14.45
C LEU A 106 -16.89 11.91 14.63
N ILE A 107 -16.42 13.03 14.07
CA ILE A 107 -17.19 14.26 13.94
C ILE A 107 -17.55 14.47 12.46
N ILE A 108 -18.84 14.67 12.20
CA ILE A 108 -19.37 14.96 10.87
C ILE A 108 -19.89 16.39 10.85
N ALA A 109 -19.32 17.24 10.00
CA ALA A 109 -19.91 18.55 9.74
C ALA A 109 -21.22 18.39 8.98
N LYS A 110 -22.26 19.09 9.43
CA LYS A 110 -23.64 18.93 8.99
C LYS A 110 -24.06 20.04 8.04
N THR A 111 -25.02 19.73 7.18
CA THR A 111 -25.68 20.73 6.30
C THR A 111 -26.74 21.54 7.02
N PHE A 112 -27.16 21.09 8.20
CA PHE A 112 -28.19 21.70 9.04
C PHE A 112 -27.62 22.15 10.38
N HIS A 113 -28.05 23.32 10.87
CA HIS A 113 -27.64 23.85 12.18
C HIS A 113 -28.54 23.27 13.27
N TYR A 114 -27.98 22.45 14.16
CA TYR A 114 -28.71 21.80 15.25
C TYR A 114 -28.77 22.62 16.55
N ASP A 115 -28.53 23.93 16.48
CA ASP A 115 -28.46 24.84 17.64
C ASP A 115 -27.42 24.41 18.69
N VAL A 116 -26.34 23.80 18.21
CA VAL A 116 -25.15 23.42 18.98
C VAL A 116 -23.99 24.33 18.64
N GLU A 117 -23.05 24.52 19.57
CA GLU A 117 -21.87 25.34 19.34
C GLU A 117 -21.01 24.78 18.18
N CYS A 118 -20.94 25.53 17.09
CA CYS A 118 -20.24 25.11 15.88
C CYS A 118 -19.43 26.25 15.24
N VAL A 119 -18.55 25.86 14.31
CA VAL A 119 -17.92 26.73 13.33
C VAL A 119 -18.61 26.51 11.99
N THR A 120 -18.92 27.60 11.31
CA THR A 120 -19.52 27.57 9.97
C THR A 120 -18.43 27.69 8.91
N PHE A 121 -18.53 26.89 7.85
CA PHE A 121 -17.66 27.01 6.67
C PHE A 121 -18.39 26.67 5.39
N SER A 122 -17.80 27.01 4.25
CA SER A 122 -18.36 26.71 2.94
C SER A 122 -17.80 25.40 2.38
N GLN A 123 -18.66 24.43 2.08
CA GLN A 123 -18.31 23.32 1.19
C GLN A 123 -18.34 23.84 -0.25
N GLN A 124 -17.18 23.90 -0.87
CA GLN A 124 -17.01 24.46 -2.20
C GLN A 124 -16.47 23.40 -3.17
N THR A 125 -17.34 22.95 -4.07
CA THR A 125 -16.99 22.00 -5.12
C THR A 125 -16.77 22.71 -6.46
N GLY A 126 -16.44 21.95 -7.51
CA GLY A 126 -16.32 22.49 -8.86
C GLY A 126 -17.65 22.99 -9.48
N TYR A 127 -18.80 22.73 -8.86
CA TYR A 127 -20.11 23.02 -9.47
C TYR A 127 -21.22 23.45 -8.52
N TYR A 128 -21.01 23.41 -7.21
CA TYR A 128 -21.92 23.98 -6.22
C TYR A 128 -21.19 24.40 -4.95
N GLU A 129 -21.84 25.27 -4.19
CA GLU A 129 -21.44 25.73 -2.88
C GLU A 129 -22.58 25.52 -1.87
N ARG A 130 -22.26 25.13 -0.64
CA ARG A 130 -23.24 25.11 0.47
C ARG A 130 -22.59 25.35 1.83
N THR A 131 -23.37 25.88 2.75
CA THR A 131 -22.96 26.11 4.14
C THR A 131 -22.91 24.80 4.92
N MET A 132 -21.85 24.63 5.72
CA MET A 132 -21.62 23.49 6.61
C MET A 132 -21.39 23.96 8.05
N TYR A 133 -21.81 23.15 9.01
CA TYR A 133 -21.72 23.41 10.45
C TYR A 133 -20.89 22.31 11.12
N MET A 134 -19.74 22.69 11.67
CA MET A 134 -18.79 21.78 12.31
C MET A 134 -18.79 21.97 13.83
N SER A 135 -19.04 20.90 14.58
CA SER A 135 -19.06 20.95 16.05
C SER A 135 -17.72 21.41 16.64
N LYS A 136 -17.77 22.30 17.65
CA LYS A 136 -16.57 22.68 18.43
C LYS A 136 -16.12 21.62 19.44
N ALA A 137 -16.74 20.43 19.46
CA ALA A 137 -16.24 19.28 20.23
C ALA A 137 -14.80 18.86 19.85
N LEU A 138 -14.30 19.35 18.71
CA LEU A 138 -12.93 19.21 18.24
C LEU A 138 -11.89 20.05 19.00
N LYS A 139 -12.33 20.96 19.89
CA LYS A 139 -11.45 21.84 20.64
C LYS A 139 -10.37 21.06 21.40
N ASN A 140 -9.11 21.49 21.24
CA ASN A 140 -7.91 20.90 21.85
C ASN A 140 -7.60 19.46 21.39
N LYS A 141 -8.13 19.02 20.24
CA LYS A 141 -7.89 17.67 19.69
C LYS A 141 -6.91 17.66 18.54
N LYS A 142 -6.28 16.50 18.36
CA LYS A 142 -5.54 16.11 17.15
C LYS A 142 -6.46 15.41 16.14
N ILE A 143 -6.59 15.96 14.95
CA ILE A 143 -7.68 15.66 14.01
C ILE A 143 -7.12 15.17 12.68
N ALA A 144 -7.56 14.00 12.23
CA ALA A 144 -7.38 13.59 10.84
C ALA A 144 -8.64 13.93 10.05
N ILE A 145 -8.49 14.64 8.93
CA ILE A 145 -9.57 14.87 8.00
C ILE A 145 -9.63 13.68 7.05
N VAL A 146 -10.77 13.00 6.96
CA VAL A 146 -10.98 11.85 6.06
C VAL A 146 -12.17 12.15 5.16
N ASP A 147 -11.97 12.13 3.84
CA ASP A 147 -13.03 12.42 2.86
C ASP A 147 -12.96 11.47 1.64
N CYS A 148 -13.95 11.54 0.75
CA CYS A 148 -13.99 10.70 -0.43
C CYS A 148 -12.91 11.09 -1.45
N MET A 149 -12.76 12.38 -1.74
CA MET A 149 -11.97 12.84 -2.88
C MET A 149 -11.51 14.28 -2.73
N ALA A 150 -10.30 14.58 -3.19
CA ALA A 150 -9.88 15.94 -3.52
C ALA A 150 -9.92 16.17 -5.04
N SER A 151 -10.40 17.33 -5.49
CA SER A 151 -10.43 17.71 -6.92
C SER A 151 -9.93 19.15 -7.10
N THR A 152 -10.79 20.15 -6.91
CA THR A 152 -10.36 21.56 -6.81
C THR A 152 -9.80 21.92 -5.44
N GLY A 153 -10.08 21.11 -4.41
CA GLY A 153 -9.58 21.27 -3.04
C GLY A 153 -10.34 22.28 -2.16
N GLY A 154 -11.28 23.05 -2.72
CA GLY A 154 -11.97 24.15 -2.01
C GLY A 154 -12.62 23.72 -0.69
N THR A 155 -13.34 22.60 -0.68
CA THR A 155 -13.93 22.03 0.54
C THR A 155 -12.88 21.74 1.63
N ILE A 156 -11.78 21.06 1.27
CA ILE A 156 -10.72 20.70 2.23
C ILE A 156 -10.07 21.98 2.79
N VAL A 157 -9.74 22.94 1.93
CA VAL A 157 -9.17 24.23 2.33
C VAL A 157 -10.08 24.96 3.33
N ASN A 158 -11.38 25.00 3.07
CA ASN A 158 -12.34 25.65 3.95
C ASN A 158 -12.54 24.89 5.27
N MET A 159 -12.46 23.55 5.26
CA MET A 159 -12.45 22.74 6.47
C MET A 159 -11.22 23.02 7.32
N VAL A 160 -10.03 23.09 6.70
CA VAL A 160 -8.77 23.42 7.40
C VAL A 160 -8.88 24.76 8.11
N LYS A 161 -9.31 25.80 7.40
CA LYS A 161 -9.53 27.14 7.98
C LYS A 161 -10.55 27.13 9.12
N ALA A 162 -11.62 26.35 8.97
CA ALA A 162 -12.64 26.21 10.00
C ALA A 162 -12.07 25.58 11.28
N VAL A 163 -11.26 24.53 11.15
CA VAL A 163 -10.61 23.87 12.30
C VAL A 163 -9.63 24.83 12.99
N GLU A 164 -8.81 25.53 12.22
CA GLU A 164 -7.84 26.51 12.75
C GLU A 164 -8.51 27.69 13.46
N SER A 165 -9.76 28.02 13.09
CA SER A 165 -10.53 29.09 13.76
C SER A 165 -11.08 28.70 15.13
N ILE A 166 -11.07 27.41 15.51
CA ILE A 166 -11.57 26.94 16.81
C ILE A 166 -10.70 27.50 17.95
N ASN A 167 -9.40 27.24 17.90
CA ASN A 167 -8.34 27.77 18.78
C ASN A 167 -6.95 27.28 18.32
N GLN A 168 -5.90 27.71 19.01
CA GLN A 168 -4.50 27.38 18.68
C GLN A 168 -4.09 25.96 19.12
N GLU A 169 -4.78 25.37 20.10
CA GLU A 169 -4.46 24.04 20.63
C GLU A 169 -5.04 22.89 19.79
N THR A 170 -6.03 23.16 18.93
CA THR A 170 -6.59 22.19 17.99
C THR A 170 -5.64 22.02 16.81
N LYS A 171 -5.27 20.77 16.49
CA LYS A 171 -4.27 20.46 15.47
C LYS A 171 -4.80 19.48 14.45
N ILE A 172 -4.53 19.74 13.17
CA ILE A 172 -4.75 18.75 12.11
C ILE A 172 -3.49 17.89 12.00
N THR A 173 -3.64 16.56 12.04
CA THR A 173 -2.55 15.60 11.88
C THR A 173 -2.29 15.26 10.41
N GLY A 174 -3.31 15.35 9.57
CA GLY A 174 -3.22 15.18 8.13
C GLY A 174 -4.59 15.12 7.47
N ILE A 175 -4.59 15.01 6.15
CA ILE A 175 -5.77 14.93 5.28
C ILE A 175 -5.66 13.67 4.42
N TYR A 176 -6.73 12.87 4.41
CA TYR A 176 -6.73 11.54 3.83
C TYR A 176 -7.96 11.35 2.92
N CYS A 177 -7.75 11.01 1.65
CA CYS A 177 -8.84 10.81 0.69
C CYS A 177 -8.80 9.43 0.02
N VAL A 178 -9.95 8.92 -0.42
CA VAL A 178 -9.94 7.70 -1.28
C VAL A 178 -9.23 8.00 -2.60
N ASN A 179 -9.47 9.16 -3.22
CA ASN A 179 -8.74 9.53 -4.43
C ASN A 179 -8.41 11.02 -4.53
N ASP A 180 -7.35 11.34 -5.27
CA ASP A 180 -7.09 12.67 -5.82
C ASP A 180 -7.51 12.70 -7.29
N LYS A 181 -8.32 13.70 -7.68
CA LYS A 181 -8.67 13.97 -9.07
C LYS A 181 -7.79 15.10 -9.59
N SER A 182 -6.68 14.74 -10.21
CA SER A 182 -5.58 15.68 -10.52
C SER A 182 -5.82 16.54 -11.77
N ASN A 183 -7.05 16.62 -12.31
CA ASN A 183 -7.35 17.44 -13.49
C ASN A 183 -7.25 18.96 -13.24
N TYR A 184 -7.43 19.42 -12.00
CA TYR A 184 -7.64 20.85 -11.69
C TYR A 184 -6.70 21.41 -10.62
N ARG A 185 -5.76 20.60 -10.17
CA ARG A 185 -4.83 20.90 -9.08
C ARG A 185 -3.45 20.39 -9.47
N GLN A 186 -2.42 21.17 -9.18
CA GLN A 186 -1.05 20.67 -9.21
C GLN A 186 -0.90 19.63 -8.09
N LYS A 187 -0.45 18.43 -8.42
CA LYS A 187 -0.21 17.38 -7.42
C LYS A 187 0.71 17.90 -6.32
N SER A 188 0.32 17.60 -5.09
CA SER A 188 1.03 17.98 -3.89
C SER A 188 0.71 16.96 -2.80
N ASP A 189 1.74 16.56 -2.06
CA ASP A 189 1.66 15.73 -0.85
C ASP A 189 1.23 16.54 0.37
N THR A 190 0.84 17.80 0.16
CA THR A 190 0.27 18.64 1.21
C THR A 190 -0.98 19.36 0.73
N PHE A 191 -1.86 19.64 1.70
CA PHE A 191 -2.91 20.64 1.59
C PHE A 191 -2.61 21.75 2.61
N GLU A 192 -2.51 22.98 2.13
CA GLU A 192 -2.02 24.11 2.94
C GLU A 192 -0.63 23.78 3.53
N LYS A 193 -0.56 23.51 4.83
CA LYS A 193 0.66 23.11 5.56
C LYS A 193 0.61 21.70 6.14
N TYR A 194 -0.45 20.95 5.85
CA TYR A 194 -0.71 19.63 6.43
C TYR A 194 -0.43 18.52 5.42
N ASP A 195 0.05 17.39 5.93
CA ASP A 195 0.28 16.17 5.17
C ASP A 195 -1.00 15.73 4.44
N TYR A 196 -0.87 15.39 3.17
CA TYR A 196 -1.95 14.90 2.34
C TYR A 196 -1.60 13.54 1.75
N ALA A 197 -2.47 12.56 2.00
CA ALA A 197 -2.33 11.22 1.45
C ALA A 197 -3.66 10.74 0.88
N TYR A 198 -3.59 9.85 -0.09
CA TYR A 198 -4.77 9.32 -0.75
C TYR A 198 -4.49 7.95 -1.35
N LEU A 199 -5.52 7.16 -1.66
CA LEU A 199 -5.33 5.82 -2.21
C LEU A 199 -5.08 5.85 -3.71
N PHE A 200 -5.91 6.56 -4.47
CA PHE A 200 -5.88 6.52 -5.93
C PHE A 200 -5.63 7.88 -6.57
N ASP A 201 -4.73 7.91 -7.55
CA ASP A 201 -4.65 8.99 -8.53
C ASP A 201 -5.72 8.75 -9.59
N THR A 202 -6.55 9.75 -9.85
CA THR A 202 -7.60 9.71 -10.87
C THR A 202 -7.50 10.90 -11.80
N TYR A 203 -7.72 10.67 -13.09
CA TYR A 203 -7.64 11.71 -14.10
C TYR A 203 -8.63 11.44 -15.23
N ILE A 204 -9.37 12.46 -15.66
CA ILE A 204 -10.22 12.36 -16.86
C ILE A 204 -9.38 12.73 -18.09
N GLU A 205 -9.28 11.82 -19.04
CA GLU A 205 -8.66 12.04 -20.35
C GLU A 205 -9.47 11.35 -21.44
N ASN A 206 -9.70 12.01 -22.58
CA ASN A 206 -10.37 11.41 -23.74
C ASN A 206 -11.69 10.70 -23.38
N ASP A 207 -12.53 11.34 -22.56
CA ASP A 207 -13.79 10.81 -22.02
C ASP A 207 -13.66 9.46 -21.29
N LYS A 208 -12.51 9.22 -20.66
CA LYS A 208 -12.26 8.05 -19.79
C LYS A 208 -11.69 8.50 -18.46
N VAL A 209 -11.99 7.74 -17.41
CA VAL A 209 -11.34 7.89 -16.11
C VAL A 209 -10.14 6.97 -16.07
N LEU A 210 -8.95 7.56 -15.97
CA LEU A 210 -7.73 6.86 -15.61
C LEU A 210 -7.66 6.74 -14.09
N CYS A 211 -7.21 5.58 -13.61
CA CYS A 211 -7.07 5.29 -12.18
C CYS A 211 -5.81 4.46 -11.95
N SER A 212 -4.96 4.92 -11.02
CA SER A 212 -3.76 4.23 -10.54
C SER A 212 -3.61 4.39 -9.03
N MET A 213 -2.84 3.52 -8.39
CA MET A 213 -2.50 3.68 -6.97
C MET A 213 -1.52 4.84 -6.78
N SER A 214 -1.73 5.65 -5.74
CA SER A 214 -0.78 6.68 -5.31
C SER A 214 0.52 6.05 -4.80
N SER A 215 1.61 6.83 -4.75
CA SER A 215 2.89 6.37 -4.19
C SER A 215 2.72 5.87 -2.75
N ARG A 216 2.07 6.67 -1.90
CA ARG A 216 1.92 6.33 -0.48
C ARG A 216 1.02 5.12 -0.27
N PHE A 217 0.02 4.92 -1.14
CA PHE A 217 -0.78 3.71 -1.12
C PHE A 217 0.04 2.47 -1.50
N LYS A 218 0.87 2.55 -2.54
CA LYS A 218 1.79 1.45 -2.90
C LYS A 218 2.70 1.09 -1.73
N ASP A 219 3.25 2.09 -1.03
CA ASP A 219 4.15 1.85 0.10
C ASP A 219 3.46 1.07 1.24
N VAL A 220 2.28 1.51 1.67
CA VAL A 220 1.54 0.81 2.75
C VAL A 220 0.97 -0.53 2.31
N PHE A 221 0.52 -0.64 1.05
CA PHE A 221 0.06 -1.89 0.46
C PHE A 221 1.17 -2.95 0.47
N TRP A 222 2.34 -2.58 -0.05
CA TRP A 222 3.45 -3.51 -0.13
C TRP A 222 4.09 -3.78 1.22
N ALA A 223 4.09 -2.84 2.16
CA ALA A 223 4.51 -3.13 3.52
C ALA A 223 3.65 -4.24 4.16
N ASP A 224 2.31 -4.16 4.02
CA ASP A 224 1.38 -5.17 4.53
C ASP A 224 1.50 -6.52 3.81
N VAL A 225 1.56 -6.52 2.47
CA VAL A 225 1.73 -7.75 1.67
C VAL A 225 3.05 -8.44 2.00
N ASN A 226 4.17 -7.69 2.01
CA ASN A 226 5.47 -8.26 2.34
C ASN A 226 5.51 -8.79 3.78
N HIS A 227 4.93 -8.07 4.73
CA HIS A 227 4.87 -8.52 6.13
C HIS A 227 4.11 -9.86 6.27
N ARG A 228 3.01 -10.04 5.55
CA ARG A 228 2.22 -11.29 5.58
C ARG A 228 3.00 -12.48 5.02
N PHE A 229 3.61 -12.32 3.85
CA PHE A 229 4.45 -13.37 3.26
C PHE A 229 5.72 -13.64 4.08
N TYR A 230 6.31 -12.61 4.65
CA TYR A 230 7.48 -12.75 5.49
C TYR A 230 7.15 -13.51 6.78
N ASN A 231 6.05 -13.17 7.46
CA ASN A 231 5.62 -13.84 8.69
C ASN A 231 5.44 -15.36 8.47
N ILE A 232 4.79 -15.78 7.38
CA ILE A 232 4.67 -17.22 7.09
C ILE A 232 6.02 -17.87 6.73
N THR A 233 6.95 -17.09 6.15
CA THR A 233 8.33 -17.52 5.91
C THR A 233 9.11 -17.69 7.22
N GLU A 234 8.86 -16.86 8.23
CA GLU A 234 9.41 -17.02 9.57
C GLU A 234 8.87 -18.26 10.28
N ARG A 235 7.57 -18.56 10.13
CA ARG A 235 6.98 -19.81 10.67
C ARG A 235 7.69 -21.05 10.11
N LEU A 236 8.07 -21.06 8.82
CA LEU A 236 8.90 -22.13 8.24
C LEU A 236 10.27 -22.24 8.93
N ALA A 237 10.90 -21.12 9.25
CA ALA A 237 12.20 -21.06 9.94
C ALA A 237 12.13 -21.50 11.40
N GLU A 238 11.04 -21.19 12.10
CA GLU A 238 10.88 -21.41 13.53
C GLU A 238 10.39 -22.82 13.85
N ASP A 239 9.35 -23.27 13.15
CA ASP A 239 8.60 -24.46 13.54
C ASP A 239 9.21 -25.75 12.96
N VAL A 240 9.66 -25.71 11.70
CA VAL A 240 10.05 -26.93 10.96
C VAL A 240 11.52 -26.99 10.55
N SER A 241 12.21 -25.85 10.54
CA SER A 241 13.61 -25.75 10.12
C SER A 241 14.58 -26.36 11.14
N ASN A 242 15.55 -27.14 10.67
CA ASN A 242 16.71 -27.47 11.50
C ASN A 242 17.55 -26.20 11.74
N LYS A 243 18.21 -26.11 12.89
CA LYS A 243 19.10 -24.97 13.18
C LYS A 243 20.45 -25.13 12.46
N SER A 244 21.01 -24.01 12.02
CA SER A 244 22.37 -23.92 11.48
C SER A 244 23.41 -24.12 12.59
N ARG A 245 24.70 -24.20 12.21
CA ARG A 245 25.81 -24.25 13.18
C ARG A 245 25.85 -23.04 14.13
N HIS A 246 25.26 -21.92 13.72
CA HIS A 246 25.17 -20.69 14.50
C HIS A 246 23.80 -20.52 15.17
N GLY A 247 22.95 -21.57 15.16
CA GLY A 247 21.66 -21.58 15.85
C GLY A 247 20.48 -21.01 15.05
N TYR A 248 20.67 -20.60 13.80
CA TYR A 248 19.60 -19.99 12.98
C TYR A 248 18.72 -21.05 12.30
N GLY A 249 17.40 -20.90 12.45
CA GLY A 249 16.44 -21.54 11.55
C GLY A 249 16.30 -20.70 10.28
N VAL A 250 16.12 -21.34 9.12
CA VAL A 250 15.98 -20.62 7.84
C VAL A 250 14.75 -21.13 7.11
N GLY A 251 13.95 -20.19 6.60
CA GLY A 251 12.76 -20.43 5.79
C GLY A 251 12.83 -19.63 4.50
N ALA A 252 12.18 -20.16 3.46
CA ALA A 252 12.08 -19.51 2.16
C ALA A 252 10.71 -19.77 1.52
N THR A 253 10.14 -18.75 0.88
CA THR A 253 8.84 -18.84 0.19
C THR A 253 8.95 -18.18 -1.19
N LEU A 254 8.50 -18.87 -2.23
CA LEU A 254 8.42 -18.38 -3.61
C LEU A 254 6.97 -18.02 -3.92
N VAL A 255 6.76 -16.77 -4.32
CA VAL A 255 5.45 -16.18 -4.58
C VAL A 255 5.40 -15.73 -6.02
N ASN A 256 4.37 -16.13 -6.77
CA ASN A 256 4.11 -15.62 -8.11
C ASN A 256 3.88 -14.10 -8.04
N SER A 257 4.66 -13.34 -8.79
CA SER A 257 4.68 -11.88 -8.80
C SER A 257 3.36 -11.25 -9.27
N GLU A 258 2.63 -11.95 -10.15
CA GLU A 258 1.36 -11.49 -10.67
C GLU A 258 0.21 -11.98 -9.80
N THR A 259 0.07 -13.29 -9.58
CA THR A 259 -1.11 -13.88 -8.93
C THR A 259 -1.06 -13.80 -7.40
N PHE A 260 0.12 -13.55 -6.83
CA PHE A 260 0.41 -13.63 -5.39
C PHE A 260 0.23 -15.04 -4.80
N GLU A 261 0.17 -16.07 -5.65
CA GLU A 261 0.15 -17.45 -5.22
C GLU A 261 1.50 -17.88 -4.64
N ILE A 262 1.45 -18.58 -3.51
CA ILE A 262 2.65 -19.24 -2.95
C ILE A 262 2.91 -20.51 -3.76
N SER A 263 3.76 -20.41 -4.76
CA SER A 263 4.05 -21.52 -5.68
C SER A 263 4.98 -22.57 -5.08
N ALA A 264 5.85 -22.18 -4.14
CA ALA A 264 6.71 -23.13 -3.44
C ALA A 264 7.23 -22.55 -2.12
N TRP A 265 7.71 -23.43 -1.24
CA TRP A 265 8.37 -23.04 0.00
C TRP A 265 9.42 -24.06 0.39
N GLY A 266 10.29 -23.67 1.32
CA GLY A 266 11.41 -24.48 1.76
C GLY A 266 11.90 -24.08 3.14
N TYR A 267 12.60 -25.00 3.77
CA TYR A 267 13.22 -24.79 5.07
C TYR A 267 14.51 -25.61 5.16
N ARG A 268 15.39 -25.25 6.10
CA ARG A 268 16.67 -25.94 6.26
C ARG A 268 16.45 -27.39 6.71
N ARG A 269 16.99 -28.35 5.94
CA ARG A 269 16.97 -29.79 6.21
C ARG A 269 18.36 -30.41 6.05
N GLY A 270 19.03 -30.66 7.17
CA GLY A 270 20.42 -31.12 7.17
C GLY A 270 21.36 -30.15 6.44
N HIS A 271 21.84 -30.57 5.26
CA HIS A 271 22.70 -29.74 4.40
C HIS A 271 21.92 -28.91 3.38
N VAL A 272 20.65 -29.21 3.10
CA VAL A 272 19.83 -28.45 2.14
C VAL A 272 19.40 -27.14 2.80
N HIS A 273 19.66 -26.03 2.11
CA HIS A 273 19.24 -24.69 2.54
C HIS A 273 17.80 -24.41 2.07
N ALA A 274 17.12 -23.48 2.76
CA ALA A 274 15.70 -23.23 2.53
C ALA A 274 15.41 -22.76 1.09
N GLU A 275 16.26 -21.90 0.54
CA GLU A 275 16.14 -21.36 -0.82
C GLU A 275 16.31 -22.47 -1.86
N GLN A 276 17.31 -23.35 -1.66
CA GLN A 276 17.52 -24.51 -2.52
C GLN A 276 16.32 -25.47 -2.48
N ASP A 277 15.74 -25.68 -1.30
CA ASP A 277 14.58 -26.53 -1.09
C ASP A 277 13.34 -25.97 -1.80
N ALA A 278 13.07 -24.67 -1.61
CA ALA A 278 11.96 -23.97 -2.26
C ALA A 278 12.08 -23.97 -3.80
N LEU A 279 13.26 -23.67 -4.34
CA LEU A 279 13.51 -23.69 -5.78
C LEU A 279 13.35 -25.10 -6.36
N SER A 280 13.77 -26.13 -5.63
CA SER A 280 13.59 -27.53 -6.06
C SER A 280 12.12 -27.91 -6.06
N MET A 281 11.37 -27.51 -5.03
CA MET A 281 9.93 -27.75 -4.94
C MET A 281 9.19 -27.08 -6.10
N LEU A 282 9.50 -25.81 -6.42
CA LEU A 282 8.88 -25.10 -7.53
C LEU A 282 9.07 -25.87 -8.85
N LYS A 283 10.32 -26.20 -9.18
CA LYS A 283 10.66 -26.88 -10.45
C LYS A 283 10.03 -28.27 -10.58
N ASN A 284 9.82 -28.96 -9.46
CA ASN A 284 9.24 -30.31 -9.46
C ASN A 284 7.71 -30.30 -9.53
N ASN A 285 7.06 -29.28 -8.97
CA ASN A 285 5.61 -29.27 -8.76
C ASN A 285 4.86 -28.29 -9.66
N THR A 286 5.55 -27.36 -10.31
CA THR A 286 4.96 -26.33 -11.18
C THR A 286 5.58 -26.46 -12.58
N PRO A 287 4.99 -27.24 -13.51
CA PRO A 287 5.60 -27.53 -14.81
C PRO A 287 5.88 -26.30 -15.69
N ASP A 288 5.06 -25.27 -15.56
CA ASP A 288 5.07 -24.01 -16.30
C ASP A 288 5.79 -22.89 -15.56
N TRP A 289 6.59 -23.20 -14.53
CA TRP A 289 7.24 -22.19 -13.70
C TRP A 289 8.07 -21.18 -14.50
N GLU A 290 8.61 -21.55 -15.66
CA GLU A 290 9.41 -20.64 -16.49
C GLU A 290 8.60 -19.50 -17.13
N GLU A 291 7.27 -19.64 -17.20
CA GLU A 291 6.34 -18.67 -17.80
C GLU A 291 5.91 -17.56 -16.84
N HIS A 292 6.24 -17.69 -15.55
CA HIS A 292 5.82 -16.77 -14.50
C HIS A 292 7.00 -16.01 -13.91
N GLU A 293 6.76 -14.80 -13.40
CA GLU A 293 7.73 -14.09 -12.57
C GLU A 293 7.51 -14.37 -11.09
N TYR A 294 8.58 -14.34 -10.30
CA TYR A 294 8.52 -14.64 -8.87
C TYR A 294 9.21 -13.60 -7.98
N MET A 295 8.68 -13.51 -6.77
CA MET A 295 9.32 -12.96 -5.59
C MET A 295 9.77 -14.09 -4.67
N LEU A 296 10.97 -13.97 -4.10
CA LEU A 296 11.48 -14.89 -3.08
C LEU A 296 11.56 -14.17 -1.74
N TYR A 297 10.92 -14.72 -0.72
CA TYR A 297 11.08 -14.32 0.67
C TYR A 297 12.07 -15.26 1.35
N CYS A 298 13.06 -14.72 2.06
CA CYS A 298 14.02 -15.48 2.84
C CYS A 298 14.15 -14.87 4.23
N THR A 299 14.16 -15.69 5.29
CA THR A 299 14.39 -15.18 6.65
C THR A 299 15.82 -14.66 6.86
N MET A 300 16.77 -15.15 6.06
CA MET A 300 18.18 -14.80 6.18
C MET A 300 18.80 -14.55 4.81
N GLU A 301 19.85 -13.74 4.77
CA GLU A 301 20.63 -13.42 3.57
C GLU A 301 21.09 -14.70 2.83
N PRO A 302 20.76 -14.83 1.53
CA PRO A 302 21.20 -15.97 0.74
C PRO A 302 22.73 -16.05 0.64
N CYS A 303 23.29 -17.21 0.97
CA CYS A 303 24.73 -17.35 1.07
C CYS A 303 25.44 -17.25 -0.29
N THR A 304 26.61 -16.60 -0.31
CA THR A 304 27.58 -16.55 -1.42
C THR A 304 28.63 -17.65 -1.35
N TYR A 305 28.71 -18.34 -0.21
CA TYR A 305 29.71 -19.37 0.04
C TYR A 305 29.10 -20.57 0.74
N ARG A 306 29.50 -21.78 0.31
CA ARG A 306 29.20 -23.04 0.99
C ARG A 306 30.42 -23.95 0.94
N ASN A 307 30.67 -24.67 2.04
CA ASN A 307 31.73 -25.67 2.09
C ASN A 307 31.39 -26.86 1.18
N GLY A 308 32.39 -27.40 0.48
CA GLY A 308 32.26 -28.63 -0.31
C GLY A 308 31.68 -28.41 -1.71
N LYS A 309 30.85 -29.36 -2.17
CA LYS A 309 30.34 -29.43 -3.55
C LYS A 309 29.00 -28.70 -3.79
N TYR A 310 28.57 -27.86 -2.85
CA TYR A 310 27.24 -27.27 -2.89
C TYR A 310 27.26 -25.87 -3.50
N THR A 311 26.37 -25.61 -4.45
CA THR A 311 26.17 -24.27 -5.02
C THR A 311 25.63 -23.31 -3.96
N PRO A 312 26.20 -22.10 -3.80
CA PRO A 312 25.66 -21.05 -2.95
C PRO A 312 24.23 -20.64 -3.32
N CYS A 313 23.41 -20.27 -2.34
CA CYS A 313 22.01 -19.91 -2.59
C CYS A 313 21.90 -18.66 -3.49
N SER A 314 22.79 -17.67 -3.32
CA SER A 314 22.76 -16.46 -4.16
C SER A 314 22.97 -16.78 -5.65
N HIS A 315 23.78 -17.79 -5.97
CA HIS A 315 24.00 -18.23 -7.36
C HIS A 315 22.76 -18.96 -7.90
N LEU A 316 22.17 -19.88 -7.13
CA LEU A 316 20.94 -20.57 -7.52
C LEU A 316 19.78 -19.60 -7.80
N ILE A 317 19.66 -18.54 -6.99
CA ILE A 317 18.66 -17.48 -7.16
C ILE A 317 18.97 -16.64 -8.41
N SER A 318 20.24 -16.28 -8.60
CA SER A 318 20.72 -15.54 -9.77
C SER A 318 20.41 -16.26 -11.08
N ASP A 319 20.63 -17.58 -11.11
CA ASP A 319 20.44 -18.46 -12.27
C ASP A 319 18.98 -18.63 -12.70
N MET A 320 18.01 -18.06 -11.95
CA MET A 320 16.59 -18.08 -12.27
C MET A 320 16.13 -16.70 -12.79
N PRO A 321 16.06 -16.46 -14.11
CA PRO A 321 15.69 -15.15 -14.67
C PRO A 321 14.31 -14.64 -14.25
N GLN A 322 13.38 -15.56 -13.99
CA GLN A 322 12.00 -15.31 -13.56
C GLN A 322 11.92 -14.69 -12.15
N LEU A 323 12.91 -14.96 -11.31
CA LEU A 323 12.97 -14.40 -9.97
C LEU A 323 13.52 -12.98 -10.06
N LYS A 324 12.67 -11.97 -9.86
CA LYS A 324 13.05 -10.54 -9.97
C LYS A 324 13.32 -9.89 -8.62
N TRP A 325 12.61 -10.33 -7.59
CA TRP A 325 12.64 -9.74 -6.26
C TRP A 325 13.06 -10.75 -5.21
N VAL A 326 13.98 -10.35 -4.33
CA VAL A 326 14.35 -11.11 -3.13
C VAL A 326 14.12 -10.24 -1.91
N ILE A 327 13.21 -10.67 -1.04
CA ILE A 327 12.86 -10.03 0.21
C ILE A 327 13.59 -10.77 1.33
N ILE A 328 14.46 -10.06 2.05
CA ILE A 328 15.37 -10.65 3.03
C ILE A 328 15.02 -10.14 4.43
N GLY A 329 14.82 -11.08 5.35
CA GLY A 329 14.56 -10.81 6.77
C GLY A 329 15.74 -10.14 7.44
N GLN A 330 16.85 -10.88 7.54
CA GLN A 330 18.05 -10.45 8.24
C GLN A 330 19.33 -10.68 7.42
N LYS A 331 20.25 -9.72 7.49
CA LYS A 331 21.63 -9.84 6.98
C LYS A 331 22.42 -10.90 7.77
N ASP A 332 23.20 -11.76 7.10
CA ASP A 332 23.99 -12.79 7.78
C ASP A 332 25.31 -12.17 8.30
N VAL A 333 25.27 -11.67 9.54
CA VAL A 333 26.44 -11.10 10.22
C VAL A 333 27.34 -12.16 10.87
N ALA A 334 26.96 -13.44 10.83
CA ALA A 334 27.70 -14.51 11.50
C ALA A 334 28.86 -15.05 10.65
N ASP A 335 28.87 -14.82 9.34
CA ASP A 335 29.96 -15.19 8.44
C ASP A 335 30.38 -14.01 7.56
N ASN A 336 31.61 -13.51 7.76
CA ASN A 336 32.15 -12.36 7.00
C ASN A 336 32.24 -12.60 5.49
N ARG A 337 32.21 -13.86 5.02
CA ARG A 337 32.18 -14.16 3.58
C ARG A 337 30.80 -13.96 2.99
N ILE A 338 29.76 -13.97 3.82
CA ILE A 338 28.36 -13.82 3.42
C ILE A 338 27.88 -12.40 3.72
N CYS A 339 28.20 -11.84 4.88
CA CYS A 339 27.71 -10.55 5.39
C CYS A 339 27.65 -9.43 4.34
N GLY A 340 26.48 -9.26 3.71
CA GLY A 340 26.21 -8.26 2.67
C GLY A 340 26.65 -8.65 1.26
N ASN A 341 27.51 -9.66 1.14
CA ASN A 341 27.98 -10.16 -0.15
C ASN A 341 26.86 -10.90 -0.90
N GLY A 342 25.92 -11.53 -0.20
CA GLY A 342 24.76 -12.17 -0.82
C GLY A 342 23.85 -11.15 -1.47
N ILE A 343 23.53 -10.09 -0.74
CA ILE A 343 22.77 -8.94 -1.23
C ILE A 343 23.48 -8.32 -2.44
N GLN A 344 24.77 -7.99 -2.31
CA GLN A 344 25.55 -7.38 -3.38
C GLN A 344 25.56 -8.24 -4.64
N TYR A 345 25.87 -9.54 -4.51
CA TYR A 345 25.92 -10.46 -5.63
C TYR A 345 24.59 -10.52 -6.38
N LEU A 346 23.47 -10.58 -5.65
CA LEU A 346 22.14 -10.65 -6.26
C LEU A 346 21.80 -9.36 -7.03
N VAL A 347 22.13 -8.19 -6.48
CA VAL A 347 21.91 -6.89 -7.16
C VAL A 347 22.74 -6.80 -8.44
N GLU A 348 24.01 -7.16 -8.38
CA GLU A 348 24.92 -7.19 -9.54
C GLU A 348 24.46 -8.16 -10.63
N ASN A 349 23.69 -9.19 -10.26
CA ASN A 349 23.12 -10.18 -11.17
C ASN A 349 21.62 -9.98 -11.44
N GLY A 350 21.16 -8.72 -11.40
CA GLY A 350 19.86 -8.36 -11.95
C GLY A 350 18.67 -8.61 -11.02
N LYS A 351 18.90 -8.80 -9.71
CA LYS A 351 17.83 -8.99 -8.72
C LYS A 351 17.59 -7.71 -7.91
N ASN A 352 16.33 -7.36 -7.73
CA ASN A 352 15.94 -6.32 -6.79
C ASN A 352 15.85 -6.91 -5.38
N ILE A 353 16.34 -6.17 -4.39
CA ILE A 353 16.36 -6.62 -2.99
C ILE A 353 15.52 -5.67 -2.14
N ARG A 354 14.77 -6.23 -1.19
CA ARG A 354 14.15 -5.48 -0.09
C ARG A 354 14.54 -6.09 1.25
N LEU A 355 14.98 -5.26 2.19
CA LEU A 355 15.27 -5.70 3.56
C LEU A 355 14.06 -5.45 4.46
N MET A 356 13.56 -6.48 5.14
CA MET A 356 12.39 -6.36 6.02
C MET A 356 12.68 -5.50 7.25
N ALA A 357 13.88 -5.64 7.83
CA ALA A 357 14.24 -4.95 9.06
C ALA A 357 14.40 -3.42 8.91
N THR A 358 14.94 -2.97 7.77
CA THR A 358 15.23 -1.53 7.51
C THR A 358 14.31 -0.91 6.47
N ASN A 359 13.52 -1.72 5.77
CA ASN A 359 12.72 -1.33 4.60
C ASN A 359 13.56 -0.78 3.42
N GLU A 360 14.89 -0.96 3.44
CA GLU A 360 15.78 -0.54 2.36
C GLU A 360 15.51 -1.36 1.08
N LYS A 361 15.56 -0.67 -0.07
CA LYS A 361 15.39 -1.27 -1.40
C LYS A 361 16.68 -1.09 -2.20
N PHE A 362 17.12 -2.14 -2.88
CA PHE A 362 18.26 -2.13 -3.79
C PHE A 362 17.78 -2.58 -5.17
N TYR A 363 17.96 -1.75 -6.18
CA TYR A 363 17.47 -2.04 -7.53
C TYR A 363 18.60 -2.50 -8.43
N ALA A 364 18.34 -3.55 -9.21
CA ALA A 364 19.21 -3.94 -10.31
C ALA A 364 19.31 -2.80 -11.34
N ASN A 365 20.50 -2.57 -11.88
CA ASN A 365 20.78 -1.60 -12.95
C ASN A 365 20.60 -0.11 -12.61
N GLN A 366 20.37 0.27 -11.36
CA GLN A 366 20.63 1.65 -10.92
C GLN A 366 22.10 1.77 -10.56
N ASN A 367 22.86 2.64 -11.23
CA ASN A 367 24.22 2.97 -10.84
C ASN A 367 24.18 3.47 -9.38
N ILE A 368 24.66 2.65 -8.44
CA ILE A 368 24.64 2.93 -6.99
C ILE A 368 25.48 4.17 -6.60
N PHE A 369 26.10 4.84 -7.58
CA PHE A 369 26.95 6.01 -7.38
C PHE A 369 26.68 7.15 -8.38
N GLN A 370 25.45 7.65 -8.50
CA GLN A 370 25.24 9.06 -8.88
C GLN A 370 24.02 9.63 -8.14
N GLU A 371 24.26 10.64 -7.29
CA GLU A 371 23.24 11.58 -6.86
C GLU A 371 22.71 12.31 -8.11
N THR A 372 21.52 11.94 -8.57
CA THR A 372 20.82 12.75 -9.55
C THR A 372 19.33 12.75 -9.27
N LYS A 373 18.81 13.95 -8.96
CA LYS A 373 17.41 14.31 -9.07
C LYS A 373 16.88 13.86 -10.43
N ILE A 374 15.82 13.06 -10.45
CA ILE A 374 15.09 12.76 -11.68
C ILE A 374 13.60 12.97 -11.41
N GLU A 375 13.12 14.13 -11.88
CA GLU A 375 11.76 14.35 -12.33
C GLU A 375 11.57 13.51 -13.60
N ASN A 376 10.79 12.43 -13.51
CA ASN A 376 9.96 11.83 -14.58
C ASN A 376 9.38 10.50 -14.07
N GLU A 377 8.08 10.51 -13.81
CA GLU A 377 7.28 9.40 -13.28
C GLU A 377 7.02 8.31 -14.34
N GLU A 378 8.04 7.55 -14.73
CA GLU A 378 7.82 6.21 -15.29
C GLU A 378 7.99 5.13 -14.20
N MET A 379 6.86 4.51 -13.91
CA MET A 379 6.55 3.51 -12.90
C MET A 379 7.42 2.22 -13.05
N MET A 380 8.48 2.07 -12.26
CA MET A 380 9.37 0.89 -12.17
C MET A 380 10.04 0.93 -10.78
N LEU A 381 10.11 -0.07 -9.88
CA LEU A 381 9.81 -1.49 -9.86
C LEU A 381 9.22 -1.83 -8.47
N GLU A 382 8.00 -2.35 -8.47
CA GLU A 382 7.47 -3.43 -7.61
C GLU A 382 7.04 -4.50 -8.65
N PRO A 383 6.86 -5.79 -8.33
CA PRO A 383 6.38 -6.75 -9.33
C PRO A 383 5.11 -6.19 -9.98
N GLY A 384 5.07 -6.21 -11.32
CA GLY A 384 4.06 -5.50 -12.09
C GLY A 384 2.67 -5.82 -11.59
N LEU A 385 2.07 -4.89 -10.82
CA LEU A 385 0.68 -4.98 -10.40
C LEU A 385 -0.18 -4.70 -11.64
N SER A 386 -0.29 -5.70 -12.51
CA SER A 386 -1.34 -5.75 -13.52
C SER A 386 -2.64 -6.08 -12.78
N PHE A 387 -3.40 -5.03 -12.45
CA PHE A 387 -4.81 -5.18 -12.13
C PHE A 387 -5.55 -5.17 -13.46
N ALA A 388 -5.78 -6.37 -14.00
CA ALA A 388 -6.56 -6.60 -15.22
C ALA A 388 -7.97 -5.99 -15.14
#